data_AF-Q5W8V9-F1
#
_entry.id   AF-Q5W8V9-F1
#
_cell.length_a   1.000
_cell.length_b   1.000
_cell.length_c   1.000
_cell.angle_alpha   90.00
_cell.angle_beta   90.00
_cell.angle_gamma   90.00
#
_symmetry.space_group_name_H-M   'P 1'
#
loop_
_entity.id
_entity.type
_entity.pdbx_description
1 polymer ?
#
loop_
_entity_poly.entity_id
_entity_poly.type
_entity_poly.pdbx_seq_one_letter_code
_entity_poly.pdbx_strand_id
1 'polypeptide(L)' 'MPKLLQGVITVIDVFYQYATQHGEYDTLNKAELKELLENEFHQILKNPNDPDTVD' A
#
# COMPACT_ATOMS: atom_id res chain seq x y z
N MET A 1 -20.62 9.53 -8.78
CA MET A 1 -19.21 9.95 -8.84
C MET A 1 -18.58 9.40 -10.12
N PRO A 2 -17.75 10.16 -10.87
CA PRO A 2 -17.01 9.60 -12.00
C PRO A 2 -16.14 8.42 -11.57
N LYS A 3 -16.04 7.37 -12.41
CA LYS A 3 -15.28 6.15 -12.08
C LYS A 3 -13.81 6.43 -11.75
N LEU A 4 -13.18 7.34 -12.51
CA LEU A 4 -11.80 7.75 -12.27
C LEU A 4 -11.65 8.42 -10.90
N LEU A 5 -12.56 9.35 -10.55
CA LEU A 5 -12.54 10.03 -9.26
C LEU A 5 -12.71 9.04 -8.10
N GLN A 6 -13.61 8.05 -8.25
CA GLN A 6 -13.78 7.00 -7.25
C GLN A 6 -12.51 6.17 -7.08
N GLY A 7 -11.84 5.80 -8.18
CA GLY A 7 -10.58 5.06 -8.11
C GLY A 7 -9.47 5.84 -7.42
N VAL A 8 -9.33 7.13 -7.71
CA VAL A 8 -8.34 8.00 -7.05
C VAL A 8 -8.60 8.09 -5.55
N ILE A 9 -9.85 8.28 -5.13
CA ILE A 9 -10.22 8.32 -3.70
C ILE A 9 -9.90 6.98 -3.02
N THR A 10 -10.25 5.86 -3.66
CA THR A 10 -9.95 4.53 -3.09
C THR A 10 -8.45 4.30 -2.89
N VAL A 11 -7.59 4.72 -3.83
CA VAL A 11 -6.13 4.59 -3.67
C VAL A 11 -5.64 5.43 -2.49
N ILE A 12 -6.16 6.65 -2.33
CA ILE A 12 -5.80 7.54 -1.21
C ILE A 12 -6.24 6.95 0.12
N ASP A 13 -7.47 6.44 0.21
CA ASP A 13 -8.01 5.84 1.44
C ASP A 13 -7.19 4.61 1.86
N VAL A 14 -6.84 3.74 0.92
CA VAL A 14 -6.00 2.56 1.17
C VAL A 14 -4.60 2.99 1.64
N PHE A 15 -3.99 3.99 1.01
CA PHE A 15 -2.68 4.50 1.46
C PHE A 15 -2.72 4.94 2.93
N TYR A 16 -3.72 5.74 3.32
CA TYR A 16 -3.83 6.22 4.70
C TYR A 16 -4.13 5.10 5.71
N GLN A 17 -4.79 4.00 5.30
CA GLN A 17 -4.97 2.85 6.18
C GLN A 17 -3.62 2.28 6.64
N TYR A 18 -2.63 2.20 5.76
CA TYR A 18 -1.29 1.70 6.09
C TYR A 18 -0.40 2.76 6.76
N ALA A 19 -0.51 4.04 6.38
CA ALA A 19 0.28 5.14 6.99
C ALA A 19 -0.13 5.49 8.43
N THR A 20 -1.23 4.92 8.93
CA THR A 20 -1.69 5.17 10.31
C THR A 20 -1.05 4.27 11.35
N GLN A 21 -0.28 3.25 10.95
CA GLN A 21 0.16 2.22 11.89
C GLN A 21 1.27 2.69 12.83
N HIS A 22 2.17 3.57 12.39
CA HIS A 22 3.33 4.01 13.19
C HIS A 22 3.41 5.53 13.42
N GLY A 23 2.35 6.28 13.09
CA GLY A 23 2.13 7.65 13.57
C GLY A 23 2.54 8.79 12.64
N GLU A 24 3.18 8.49 11.50
CA GLU A 24 3.41 9.46 10.42
C GLU A 24 2.34 9.31 9.34
N TYR A 25 1.27 10.08 9.42
CA TYR A 25 0.11 9.94 8.54
C TYR A 25 0.37 10.26 7.06
N ASP A 26 1.49 10.91 6.75
CA ASP A 26 1.81 11.40 5.41
C ASP A 26 2.81 10.51 4.65
N THR A 27 3.37 9.50 5.31
CA THR A 27 4.45 8.64 4.80
C THR A 27 4.19 7.18 5.15
N LEU A 28 4.72 6.26 4.35
CA LEU A 28 4.84 4.85 4.73
C LEU A 28 6.28 4.59 5.12
N ASN A 29 6.50 4.07 6.32
CA ASN A 29 7.79 3.49 6.64
C ASN A 29 7.98 2.15 5.93
N LYS A 30 9.19 1.58 6.00
CA LYS A 30 9.52 0.32 5.30
C LYS A 30 8.59 -0.84 5.66
N ALA A 31 8.15 -0.95 6.92
CA ALA A 31 7.25 -2.02 7.35
C ALA A 31 5.82 -1.82 6.81
N GLU A 32 5.31 -0.59 6.87
CA GLU A 32 3.97 -0.25 6.34
C GLU A 32 3.90 -0.40 4.82
N LEU A 33 4.96 0.01 4.11
CA LEU A 33 5.07 -0.21 2.66
C LEU A 33 5.09 -1.70 2.33
N LYS A 34 5.82 -2.51 3.12
CA LYS A 34 5.86 -3.95 2.92
C LYS A 34 4.48 -4.58 3.03
N GLU A 35 3.73 -4.21 4.06
CA GLU A 35 2.38 -4.72 4.28
C GLU A 35 1.42 -4.32 3.15
N LEU A 36 1.46 -3.06 2.69
CA LEU A 36 0.66 -2.59 1.55
C LEU A 36 0.96 -3.39 0.28
N LEU A 37 2.24 -3.64 -0.01
CA LEU A 37 2.64 -4.41 -1.19
C LEU A 37 2.19 -5.87 -1.10
N GLU A 38 2.34 -6.48 0.08
CA GLU A 38 1.93 -7.87 0.33
C GLU A 38 0.41 -8.06 0.28
N ASN A 39 -0.38 -7.09 0.71
CA ASN A 39 -1.85 -7.23 0.77
C ASN A 39 -2.54 -6.77 -0.52
N GLU A 40 -2.16 -5.60 -1.06
CA GLU A 40 -2.87 -4.97 -2.17
C GLU A 40 -2.27 -5.34 -3.53
N PHE A 41 -0.96 -5.60 -3.57
CA PHE A 41 -0.20 -5.76 -4.82
C PHE A 41 0.42 -7.15 -5.00
N HIS A 42 0.17 -8.11 -4.09
CA HIS A 42 0.73 -9.47 -4.13
C HIS A 42 0.74 -10.09 -5.53
N GLN A 43 -0.41 -10.04 -6.21
CA GLN A 43 -0.61 -10.67 -7.52
C GLN A 43 0.21 -10.05 -8.66
N ILE A 44 0.71 -8.83 -8.49
CA ILE A 44 1.53 -8.14 -9.51
C ILE A 44 3.01 -8.05 -9.12
N LEU A 45 3.37 -8.46 -7.90
CA LEU A 45 4.77 -8.54 -7.50
C LEU A 45 5.49 -9.58 -8.36
N LYS A 46 6.69 -9.24 -8.83
CA LYS A 46 7.48 -10.13 -9.69
C LYS A 46 7.85 -11.44 -8.97
N ASN A 47 8.10 -11.36 -7.64
CA ASN A 47 8.44 -12.48 -6.77
C ASN A 47 7.63 -12.43 -5.46
N PRO A 48 6.33 -12.77 -5.45
CA PRO A 48 5.45 -12.52 -4.30
C PRO A 48 5.78 -13.30 -3.01
N ASN A 49 6.62 -14.34 -3.11
CA ASN A 49 7.05 -15.18 -1.98
C ASN A 49 8.53 -14.93 -1.60
N ASP A 50 9.18 -13.95 -2.21
CA ASP A 50 10.57 -13.63 -1.93
C ASP A 50 10.63 -12.69 -0.72
N PRO A 51 11.24 -13.13 0.40
CA PRO A 51 11.28 -12.36 1.63
C PRO A 51 12.00 -11.00 1.47
N ASP A 52 12.80 -10.85 0.41
CA ASP A 52 13.56 -9.63 0.06
C ASP A 52 12.81 -8.70 -0.92
N THR A 53 11.53 -8.95 -1.23
CA THR A 53 10.76 -8.07 -2.14
C THR A 53 10.63 -6.62 -1.66
N VAL A 54 10.95 -6.35 -0.40
CA VAL A 54 10.88 -5.02 0.22
C VAL A 54 12.10 -4.80 1.12
N ASP A 55 13.30 -5.09 0.61
CA ASP A 55 14.56 -4.66 1.24
C ASP A 55 15.07 -3.31 0.69
#